data_AF-A0A6P1DAD3-F1
#
_entry.id   AF-A0A6P1DAD3-F1
#
_cell.length_a   1.000
_cell.length_b   1.000
_cell.length_c   1.000
_cell.angle_alpha   90.00
_cell.angle_beta   90.00
_cell.angle_gamma   90.00
#
_symmetry.space_group_name_H-M   'P 1'
#
loop_
_entity.id
_entity.type
_entity.pdbx_description
1 polymer ?
#
loop_
_entity_poly.entity_id
_entity_poly.type
_entity_poly.pdbx_seq_one_letter_code
_entity_poly.pdbx_strand_id
1 'polypeptide(L)' 'MAGRRVPTKPVTRVEPMTEADNREMAALFLPAENVEGYVRASGRFGAQIVVFMRPGHWPSADLGDTAELSRTQ' A
#
# COMPACT_ATOMS: atom_id res chain seq x y z
N MET A 1 -17.09 30.01 3.75
CA MET A 1 -15.66 30.11 4.10
C MET A 1 -14.97 28.84 3.61
N ALA A 2 -14.30 28.89 2.45
CA ALA A 2 -13.66 27.70 1.87
C ALA A 2 -12.34 27.40 2.59
N GLY A 3 -12.28 26.28 3.32
CA GLY A 3 -11.06 25.80 3.96
C GLY A 3 -9.99 25.51 2.91
N ARG A 4 -8.87 26.24 2.97
CA ARG A 4 -7.71 26.06 2.10
C ARG A 4 -7.14 24.65 2.33
N ARG A 5 -7.33 23.71 1.39
CA ARG A 5 -6.67 22.40 1.45
C ARG A 5 -5.18 22.56 1.19
N VAL A 6 -4.37 22.01 2.09
CA VAL A 6 -2.91 21.90 1.95
C VAL A 6 -2.63 20.80 0.91
N PRO A 7 -1.69 20.98 -0.02
CA PRO A 7 -1.34 19.96 -1.00
C PRO A 7 -0.72 18.75 -0.31
N THR A 8 -1.42 17.61 -0.32
CA THR A 8 -0.84 16.33 0.06
C THR A 8 0.03 15.86 -1.10
N LYS A 9 1.34 16.04 -1.03
CA LYS A 9 2.26 15.16 -1.75
C LYS A 9 2.67 14.05 -0.79
N PRO A 10 1.91 12.95 -0.69
CA PRO A 10 2.20 11.89 0.27
C PRO A 10 3.48 11.15 -0.11
N VAL A 11 3.77 11.01 -1.41
CA VAL A 11 4.96 10.30 -1.90
C VAL A 11 6.18 11.21 -1.78
N THR A 12 7.18 10.76 -1.01
CA THR A 12 8.45 11.48 -0.81
C THR A 12 9.53 11.00 -1.77
N ARG A 13 9.49 9.72 -2.19
CA ARG A 13 10.42 9.15 -3.17
C ARG A 13 9.90 7.85 -3.79
N VAL A 14 10.42 7.53 -4.97
CA VAL A 14 10.24 6.24 -5.64
C VAL A 14 11.62 5.72 -6.07
N GLU A 15 11.87 4.43 -5.87
CA GLU A 15 13.14 3.77 -6.19
C GLU A 15 12.93 2.42 -6.87
N PRO A 16 13.88 1.93 -7.67
CA PRO A 16 13.94 0.51 -8.00
C PRO A 16 14.01 -0.33 -6.73
N MET A 17 13.22 -1.40 -6.67
CA MET A 17 13.16 -2.28 -5.52
C MET A 17 14.36 -3.21 -5.48
N THR A 18 15.04 -3.25 -4.34
CA THR A 18 16.10 -4.24 -4.09
C THR A 18 15.52 -5.57 -3.63
N GLU A 19 16.32 -6.63 -3.67
CA GLU A 19 15.89 -7.93 -3.10
C GLU A 19 15.68 -7.84 -1.58
N ALA A 20 16.43 -6.99 -0.88
CA ALA A 20 16.26 -6.77 0.56
C ALA A 20 14.90 -6.13 0.86
N ASP A 21 14.51 -5.09 0.11
CA ASP A 21 13.19 -4.46 0.24
C ASP A 21 12.07 -5.46 -0.04
N ASN A 22 12.26 -6.31 -1.05
CA ASN A 22 11.31 -7.36 -1.41
C ASN A 22 11.10 -8.36 -0.26
N ARG A 23 12.20 -8.82 0.32
CA ARG A 23 12.20 -9.75 1.45
C ARG A 23 11.53 -9.12 2.67
N GLU A 24 11.84 -7.85 2.96
CA GLU A 24 11.20 -7.08 4.03
C GLU A 24 9.68 -7.01 3.82
N MET A 25 9.24 -6.58 2.63
CA MET A 25 7.82 -6.45 2.31
C MET A 25 7.09 -7.80 2.33
N ALA A 26 7.71 -8.87 1.82
CA ALA A 26 7.14 -10.21 1.85
C ALA A 26 6.94 -10.72 3.28
N ALA A 27 7.90 -10.48 4.18
CA ALA A 27 7.83 -10.91 5.57
C ALA A 27 6.71 -10.23 6.38
N LEU A 28 6.20 -9.07 5.93
CA LEU A 28 5.07 -8.40 6.57
C LEU A 28 3.73 -9.14 6.37
N PHE A 29 3.60 -9.93 5.30
CA PHE A 29 2.33 -10.52 4.89
C PHE A 29 2.36 -12.04 4.75
N LEU A 30 3.56 -12.64 4.71
CA LEU A 30 3.74 -14.07 4.53
C LEU A 30 4.33 -14.73 5.78
N PRO A 31 3.94 -15.99 6.08
CA PRO A 31 4.69 -16.84 7.01
C PRO A 31 6.17 -16.92 6.63
N ALA A 32 7.05 -17.01 7.62
CA ALA A 32 8.51 -16.97 7.42
C ALA A 32 9.01 -18.04 6.45
N GLU A 33 8.42 -19.23 6.50
CA GLU A 33 8.72 -20.36 5.61
C GLU A 33 8.41 -20.08 4.13
N ASN A 34 7.55 -19.10 3.84
CA ASN A 34 7.12 -18.77 2.48
C ASN A 34 7.88 -17.58 1.87
N VAL A 35 8.60 -16.80 2.69
CA VAL A 35 9.26 -15.56 2.25
C VAL A 35 10.27 -15.81 1.13
N GLU A 36 11.19 -16.76 1.31
CA GLU A 36 12.22 -17.05 0.30
C GLU A 36 11.64 -17.63 -0.99
N GLY A 37 10.55 -18.40 -0.89
CA GLY A 37 9.82 -18.89 -2.05
C GLY A 37 9.23 -17.75 -2.87
N TYR A 38 8.60 -16.78 -2.20
CA TYR A 38 8.04 -15.59 -2.83
C TYR A 38 9.11 -14.71 -3.47
N VAL A 39 10.20 -14.39 -2.76
CA VAL A 39 11.27 -13.52 -3.28
C VAL A 39 11.83 -14.10 -4.58
N ARG A 40 12.09 -15.42 -4.64
CA ARG A 40 12.53 -16.09 -5.88
C ARG A 40 11.50 -16.00 -7.01
N ALA A 41 10.22 -16.22 -6.71
CA ALA A 41 9.15 -16.15 -7.71
C ALA A 41 8.97 -14.73 -8.27
N SER A 42 9.13 -13.73 -7.41
CA SER A 42 8.88 -12.32 -7.74
C SER A 42 9.83 -11.73 -8.79
N GLY A 43 11.01 -12.31 -8.98
CA GLY A 43 11.93 -11.92 -10.06
C GLY A 43 11.34 -12.07 -11.46
N ARG A 44 10.24 -12.84 -11.61
CA ARG A 44 9.51 -13.01 -12.88
C ARG A 44 8.43 -11.96 -13.11
N PHE A 45 8.12 -11.12 -12.13
CA PHE A 45 7.02 -10.14 -12.20
C PHE A 45 7.41 -8.84 -12.93
N GLY A 46 8.67 -8.71 -13.35
CA GLY A 46 9.21 -7.52 -14.00
C GLY A 46 9.90 -6.57 -13.03
N ALA A 47 10.22 -5.36 -13.50
CA ALA A 47 10.86 -4.34 -12.69
C ALA A 47 9.90 -3.84 -11.60
N GLN A 48 10.35 -3.90 -10.35
CA GLN A 48 9.58 -3.50 -9.17
C GLN A 48 10.14 -2.20 -8.60
N ILE A 49 9.30 -1.46 -7.88
CA ILE A 49 9.67 -0.19 -7.24
C ILE A 49 9.20 -0.16 -5.79
N VAL A 50 9.91 0.61 -4.96
CA VAL A 50 9.49 0.98 -3.60
C VAL A 50 8.96 2.40 -3.62
N VAL A 51 7.80 2.62 -3.01
CA VAL A 51 7.18 3.95 -2.87
C VAL A 51 7.24 4.36 -1.41
N PHE A 52 8.02 5.41 -1.14
CA PHE A 52 8.09 6.01 0.18
C PHE A 52 7.00 7.07 0.30
N MET A 53 6.19 6.99 1.35
CA MET A 53 5.13 7.98 1.58
C MET A 53 4.94 8.37 3.04
N ARG A 54 4.52 9.61 3.26
CA ARG A 54 4.02 10.14 4.53
C ARG A 54 2.59 10.63 4.30
N PRO A 55 1.58 9.77 4.54
CA PRO A 55 0.18 10.15 4.41
C PRO A 55 -0.15 11.34 5.33
N GLY A 56 -0.81 12.37 4.78
CA GLY A 56 -1.19 13.58 5.54
C GLY A 56 -2.57 13.46 6.20
N HIS A 57 -3.49 12.72 5.59
CA HIS A 57 -4.77 12.35 6.17
C HIS A 57 -5.20 11.01 5.57
N TRP A 58 -5.92 10.22 6.36
CA TRP A 58 -6.51 8.96 5.92
C TRP A 58 -8.04 9.10 5.99
N PRO A 59 -8.71 9.43 4.87
CA PRO A 59 -10.15 9.31 4.83
C PRO A 59 -10.44 7.80 4.85
N SER A 60 -11.04 7.31 5.93
CA SER A 60 -11.49 5.91 6.02
C SER A 60 -12.99 5.76 5.74
N ALA A 61 -13.63 6.81 5.21
CA ALA A 61 -15.09 6.93 5.14
C ALA A 61 -15.68 6.69 3.74
N ASP A 62 -14.87 6.25 2.78
CA ASP A 62 -15.25 6.10 1.38
C ASP A 62 -16.13 4.87 1.13
N LEU A 63 -16.28 3.99 2.13
CA LEU A 63 -17.09 2.77 2.04
C LEU A 63 -18.61 3.02 2.14
N GLY A 64 -19.05 4.27 2.32
CA GLY A 64 -20.46 4.62 2.44
C GLY A 64 -21.09 4.18 3.77
N ASP A 65 -22.36 4.53 3.98
CA ASP A 65 -23.11 4.15 5.18
C ASP A 65 -23.65 2.72 5.05
N THR A 66 -23.24 1.83 5.95
CA THR A 66 -23.74 0.46 6.02
C THR A 66 -25.26 0.36 6.20
N ALA A 67 -25.93 1.42 6.70
CA ALA A 67 -27.39 1.49 6.80
C ALA A 67 -28.09 1.60 5.43
N GLU A 68 -27.38 1.94 4.36
CA GLU A 68 -27.94 1.88 3.00
C GLU A 68 -27.98 0.44 2.45
N LEU A 69 -27.09 -0.45 2.92
CA LEU A 69 -27.04 -1.85 2.50
C LEU A 69 -28.18 -2.70 3.09
N SER A 70 -28.80 -2.26 4.19
CA SER A 70 -29.89 -2.99 4.86
C SER A 70 -31.29 -2.64 4.35
N ARG A 71 -31.42 -1.75 3.36
CA ARG A 71 -32.73 -1.27 2.85
C ARG A 71 -33.30 -2.10 1.68
N THR A 72 -32.66 -3.22 1.31
CA THR A 72 -33.09 -4.08 0.19
C THR A 72 -33.37 -5.53 0.61
N GLN A 73 -33.60 -5.79 1.90
CA GLN A 73 -34.12 -7.09 2.36
C GLN A 73 -35.49 -6.96 3.02
#